data_AF-A0A7H8SMF0-F1
#
_entry.id   AF-A0A7H8SMF0-F1
#
_cell.length_a   1.000
_cell.length_b   1.000
_cell.length_c   1.000
_cell.angle_alpha   90.00
_cell.angle_beta   90.00
_cell.angle_gamma   90.00
#
_symmetry.space_group_name_H-M   'P 1'
#
loop_
_entity.id
_entity.type
_entity.pdbx_description
1 polymer ?
#
loop_
_entity_poly.entity_id
_entity_poly.type
_entity_poly.pdbx_seq_one_letter_code
_entity_poly.pdbx_strand_id
1 'polypeptide(L)'
;MITEEFNTVRAFLEKMLEQNPDHKGFLDAYVKLIEAKSKFDLETNKAIIEKEIRHSELNYDLLKTQDTNNANVHMNQNTNWADVNKTFNSNYHQTQQGYHNQAFGLMNNALTNRDLLR
;
A
#
# COMPACT_ATOMS: atom_id res chain seq x y z
N MET A 1 -26.62 17.81 -16.98
CA MET A 1 -27.59 18.90 -16.83
C MET A 1 -27.70 19.25 -15.37
N ILE A 2 -27.45 20.52 -15.07
CA ILE A 2 -27.43 21.01 -13.69
C ILE A 2 -28.87 21.02 -13.16
N THR A 3 -29.05 20.71 -11.88
CA THR A 3 -30.38 20.56 -11.26
C THR A 3 -31.25 21.81 -11.39
N GLU A 4 -30.65 22.99 -11.33
CA GLU A 4 -31.36 24.26 -11.52
C GLU A 4 -31.93 24.40 -12.94
N GLU A 5 -31.11 24.14 -13.96
CA GLU A 5 -31.55 24.16 -15.37
C GLU A 5 -32.67 23.14 -15.62
N PHE A 6 -32.55 21.93 -15.06
CA PHE A 6 -33.60 20.92 -15.12
C PHE A 6 -34.92 21.44 -14.57
N ASN A 7 -34.89 22.01 -13.36
CA ASN A 7 -36.09 22.49 -12.70
C ASN A 7 -36.74 23.66 -13.45
N THR A 8 -35.94 24.57 -14.02
CA THR A 8 -36.46 25.68 -14.82
C THR A 8 -37.17 25.18 -16.08
N VAL A 9 -36.54 24.28 -16.85
CA VAL A 9 -37.13 23.76 -18.09
C VAL A 9 -38.35 22.87 -17.78
N ARG A 10 -38.28 22.08 -16.71
CA ARG A 10 -39.39 21.25 -16.23
C ARG A 10 -40.62 22.10 -15.90
N ALA A 11 -40.44 23.15 -15.08
CA ALA A 11 -41.53 24.04 -14.69
C ALA A 11 -42.15 24.78 -15.89
N PHE A 12 -41.32 25.18 -16.86
CA PHE A 12 -41.80 25.78 -18.11
C PHE A 12 -42.68 24.80 -18.90
N LEU A 13 -42.22 23.57 -19.10
CA LEU A 13 -42.95 22.56 -19.86
C LEU A 13 -44.24 22.11 -19.13
N GLU A 14 -44.21 22.00 -17.80
CA GLU A 14 -45.39 21.72 -16.96
C GLU A 14 -46.46 22.80 -17.18
N LYS A 15 -46.06 24.08 -17.13
CA LYS A 15 -46.98 25.19 -17.37
C LYS A 15 -47.55 25.20 -18.80
N MET A 16 -46.74 24.84 -19.81
CA MET A 16 -47.22 24.74 -21.19
C MET A 16 -48.21 23.58 -21.38
N LEU A 17 -47.99 22.46 -20.70
CA LEU A 17 -48.88 21.29 -20.72
C LEU A 17 -50.19 21.55 -19.95
N GLU A 18 -50.15 22.28 -18.84
CA GLU A 18 -51.38 22.71 -18.14
C GLU A 18 -52.27 23.58 -19.03
N GLN A 19 -51.65 24.46 -19.82
CA GLN A 19 -52.38 25.35 -20.74
C GLN A 19 -52.84 24.66 -22.01
N ASN A 20 -52.09 23.67 -22.50
CA ASN A 20 -52.35 22.95 -23.75
C ASN A 20 -52.03 21.45 -23.60
N PRO A 21 -52.89 20.68 -22.91
CA PRO A 21 -52.60 19.29 -22.54
C PRO A 21 -52.48 18.35 -23.74
N ASP A 22 -53.16 18.65 -24.85
CA ASP A 22 -53.14 17.81 -26.06
C ASP A 22 -51.96 18.12 -26.99
N HIS A 23 -51.11 19.09 -26.65
CA HIS A 23 -49.98 19.47 -27.47
C HIS A 23 -48.83 18.46 -27.31
N LYS A 24 -48.86 17.42 -28.16
CA LYS A 24 -47.88 16.32 -28.18
C LYS A 24 -46.42 16.77 -28.15
N GLY A 25 -46.08 17.88 -28.81
CA GLY A 25 -44.71 18.39 -28.81
C GLY A 25 -44.17 18.78 -27.42
N PHE A 26 -45.03 19.25 -26.51
CA PHE A 26 -44.61 19.58 -25.15
C PHE A 26 -44.44 18.33 -24.30
N LEU A 27 -45.32 17.33 -24.50
CA LEU A 27 -45.21 16.04 -23.84
C LEU A 27 -43.93 15.31 -24.28
N ASP A 28 -43.64 15.28 -25.58
CA ASP A 28 -42.42 14.68 -26.13
C ASP A 28 -41.16 15.38 -25.60
N ALA A 29 -41.18 16.71 -25.52
CA ALA A 29 -40.09 17.49 -24.94
C ALA A 29 -39.90 17.19 -23.45
N TYR A 30 -41.00 17.03 -22.70
CA TYR A 30 -40.96 16.69 -21.28
C TYR A 30 -40.36 15.32 -21.04
N VAL A 31 -40.78 14.30 -21.80
CA VAL A 31 -40.19 12.95 -21.73
C VAL A 31 -38.69 12.99 -22.03
N LYS A 32 -38.28 13.69 -23.10
CA LYS A 32 -36.85 13.86 -23.43
C LYS A 32 -36.06 14.56 -22.33
N LEU A 33 -36.65 15.54 -21.64
CA LEU A 33 -36.00 16.23 -20.52
C LEU A 33 -35.72 15.26 -19.36
N ILE A 34 -36.70 14.43 -19.00
CA ILE A 34 -36.55 13.42 -17.95
C ILE A 34 -35.48 12.39 -18.33
N GLU A 35 -35.50 11.90 -19.57
CA GLU A 35 -34.49 10.95 -20.07
C GLU A 35 -33.08 11.55 -20.05
N ALA A 36 -32.94 12.80 -20.48
CA ALA A 36 -31.67 13.51 -20.48
C ALA A 36 -31.12 13.69 -19.06
N LYS A 37 -31.98 14.04 -18.09
CA LYS A 37 -31.59 14.15 -16.68
C LYS A 37 -31.18 12.79 -16.12
N SER A 38 -31.95 11.73 -16.38
CA SER A 38 -31.65 10.38 -15.92
C SER A 38 -30.30 9.88 -16.45
N LYS A 39 -30.00 10.07 -17.74
CA LYS A 39 -28.71 9.70 -18.35
C LYS A 39 -27.55 10.46 -17.70
N PHE A 40 -27.70 11.77 -17.54
CA PHE A 40 -26.67 12.59 -16.92
C PHE A 40 -26.40 12.19 -15.46
N ASP A 41 -27.46 11.94 -14.69
CA ASP A 41 -27.31 11.53 -13.28
C ASP A 41 -26.66 10.15 -13.18
N LEU A 42 -26.99 9.21 -14.07
CA LEU A 42 -26.33 7.91 -14.16
C LEU A 42 -24.82 8.05 -14.45
N GLU A 43 -24.46 8.85 -15.45
CA GLU A 43 -23.06 9.10 -15.81
C GLU A 43 -22.29 9.78 -14.68
N THR A 44 -22.91 10.76 -14.02
CA THR A 44 -22.31 11.48 -12.88
C THR A 44 -22.08 10.54 -11.70
N ASN A 45 -23.08 9.74 -11.35
CA ASN A 45 -22.96 8.76 -10.27
C ASN A 45 -21.89 7.71 -10.58
N LYS A 46 -21.83 7.22 -11.83
CA LYS A 46 -20.78 6.30 -12.28
C LYS A 46 -19.40 6.93 -12.12
N ALA A 47 -19.21 8.18 -12.55
CA ALA A 47 -17.94 8.87 -12.43
C ALA A 47 -17.50 9.09 -10.97
N ILE A 48 -18.46 9.37 -10.07
CA ILE A 48 -18.20 9.49 -8.63
C ILE A 48 -17.73 8.15 -8.06
N ILE A 49 -18.47 7.07 -8.33
CA ILE A 49 -18.13 5.72 -7.86
C ILE A 49 -16.74 5.29 -8.37
N GLU A 50 -16.45 5.49 -9.66
CA GLU A 50 -15.14 5.17 -10.23
C GLU A 50 -14.00 5.97 -9.59
N LYS A 51 -14.25 7.24 -9.25
CA LYS A 51 -13.27 8.07 -8.54
C LYS A 51 -13.02 7.54 -7.13
N GLU A 52 -14.06 7.15 -6.41
CA GLU A 52 -13.95 6.58 -5.06
C GLU A 52 -13.21 5.24 -5.06
N ILE A 53 -13.48 4.37 -6.05
CA ILE A 53 -12.77 3.10 -6.23
C ILE A 53 -11.28 3.37 -6.47
N ARG A 54 -10.93 4.21 -7.45
CA ARG A 54 -9.52 4.54 -7.74
C ARG A 54 -8.80 5.12 -6.53
N HIS A 55 -9.46 5.98 -5.76
CA HIS A 55 -8.87 6.54 -4.55
C HIS A 55 -8.63 5.47 -3.46
N SER A 56 -9.58 4.55 -3.31
CA SER A 56 -9.46 3.45 -2.34
C SER A 56 -8.34 2.47 -2.74
N GLU A 57 -8.20 2.15 -4.03
CA GLU A 57 -7.11 1.33 -4.56
C GLU A 57 -5.74 1.98 -4.28
N LEU A 58 -5.59 3.27 -4.55
CA LEU A 58 -4.36 4.02 -4.26
C LEU A 58 -4.01 4.00 -2.76
N ASN A 59 -5.01 4.17 -1.89
CA ASN A 59 -4.78 4.12 -0.44
C ASN A 59 -4.39 2.71 0.02
N TYR A 60 -5.02 1.67 -0.56
CA TYR A 60 -4.67 0.28 -0.28
C TYR A 60 -3.22 -0.03 -0.69
N ASP A 61 -2.80 0.38 -1.88
CA ASP A 61 -1.43 0.17 -2.37
C ASP A 61 -0.40 0.92 -1.54
N LEU A 62 -0.72 2.13 -1.09
CA LEU A 62 0.12 2.90 -0.18
C LEU A 62 0.33 2.17 1.15
N LEU A 63 -0.77 1.73 1.78
CA LEU A 63 -0.72 0.99 3.04
C LEU A 63 0.06 -0.32 2.90
N LYS A 64 -0.20 -1.09 1.85
CA LYS A 64 0.53 -2.33 1.55
C LYS A 64 2.04 -2.08 1.39
N THR A 65 2.42 -0.98 0.74
CA THR A 65 3.82 -0.60 0.57
C THR A 65 4.45 -0.22 1.90
N GLN A 66 3.74 0.54 2.74
CA GLN A 66 4.19 0.91 4.09
C GLN A 66 4.40 -0.33 4.97
N ASP A 67 3.45 -1.25 4.97
CA ASP A 67 3.54 -2.50 5.76
C ASP A 67 4.72 -3.36 5.30
N THR A 68 4.90 -3.50 3.99
CA THR A 68 6.03 -4.24 3.41
C THR A 68 7.37 -3.60 3.81
N ASN A 69 7.47 -2.28 3.73
CA ASN A 69 8.68 -1.56 4.12
C ASN A 69 8.98 -1.71 5.61
N ASN A 70 7.96 -1.58 6.46
CA ASN A 70 8.11 -1.76 7.90
C ASN A 70 8.56 -3.18 8.23
N ALA A 71 7.94 -4.21 7.63
CA ALA A 71 8.34 -5.59 7.81
C ALA A 71 9.80 -5.82 7.39
N ASN A 72 10.21 -5.28 6.24
CA ASN A 72 11.58 -5.38 5.76
C ASN A 72 12.58 -4.69 6.69
N VAL A 73 12.25 -3.51 7.22
CA VAL A 73 13.09 -2.81 8.20
C VAL A 73 13.27 -3.65 9.47
N HIS A 74 12.20 -4.21 10.01
CA HIS A 74 12.26 -5.08 11.18
C HIS A 74 13.08 -6.35 10.92
N MET A 75 12.89 -7.00 9.76
CA MET A 75 13.67 -8.17 9.37
C MET A 75 15.16 -7.84 9.23
N ASN A 76 15.49 -6.72 8.61
CA ASN A 76 16.88 -6.28 8.44
C ASN A 76 17.53 -5.95 9.79
N GLN A 77 16.83 -5.26 10.68
CA GLN A 77 17.33 -4.98 12.04
C GLN A 77 17.60 -6.28 12.81
N ASN A 78 16.67 -7.23 12.75
CA ASN A 78 16.83 -8.51 13.44
C ASN A 78 18.00 -9.32 12.86
N THR A 79 18.13 -9.36 11.53
CA THR A 79 19.23 -10.03 10.83
C THR A 79 20.57 -9.41 11.21
N ASN A 80 20.68 -8.08 11.16
CA ASN A 80 21.89 -7.36 11.54
C ASN A 80 22.29 -7.66 13.00
N TRP A 81 21.31 -7.69 13.91
CA TRP A 81 21.58 -7.99 15.31
C TRP A 81 22.04 -9.44 15.52
N ALA A 82 21.42 -10.39 14.82
CA ALA A 82 21.84 -11.79 14.83
C ALA A 82 23.26 -11.96 14.27
N ASP A 83 23.60 -11.27 13.18
CA ASP A 83 24.91 -11.33 12.55
C ASP A 83 26.01 -10.71 13.43
N VAL A 84 25.73 -9.59 14.09
CA VAL A 84 26.63 -8.98 15.08
C VAL A 84 26.90 -9.95 16.23
N ASN A 85 25.85 -10.56 16.80
CA ASN A 85 26.00 -11.52 17.88
C ASN A 85 26.78 -12.76 17.46
N LYS A 86 26.51 -13.29 16.26
CA LYS A 86 27.23 -14.44 15.71
C LYS A 86 28.71 -14.12 15.51
N THR A 87 29.02 -12.95 14.96
CA THR A 87 30.39 -12.48 14.75
C THR A 87 31.12 -12.32 16.07
N PHE A 88 30.50 -11.67 17.05
CA PHE A 88 31.06 -11.49 18.38
C PHE A 88 31.38 -12.83 19.06
N ASN A 89 30.40 -13.75 19.09
CA ASN A 89 30.58 -15.08 19.68
C ASN A 89 31.66 -15.88 18.95
N SER A 90 31.67 -15.87 17.62
CA SER A 90 32.69 -16.55 16.82
C SER A 90 34.09 -16.02 17.14
N ASN A 91 34.27 -14.70 17.17
CA ASN A 91 35.56 -14.08 17.48
C ASN A 91 36.03 -14.39 18.89
N TYR A 92 35.12 -14.38 19.87
CA TYR A 92 35.42 -14.77 21.24
C TYR A 92 35.89 -16.22 21.32
N HIS A 93 35.15 -17.16 20.71
CA HIS A 93 35.54 -18.57 20.69
C HIS A 93 36.88 -18.81 19.96
N GLN A 94 37.11 -18.16 18.83
CA GLN A 94 38.38 -18.25 18.10
C GLN A 94 39.55 -17.73 18.94
N THR A 95 39.36 -16.63 19.66
CA THR A 95 40.40 -16.06 20.54
C THR A 95 40.75 -17.02 21.68
N GLN A 96 39.73 -17.61 22.32
CA GLN A 96 39.94 -18.60 23.39
C GLN A 96 40.66 -19.86 22.88
N GLN A 97 40.27 -20.36 21.70
CA GLN A 97 40.97 -21.48 21.07
C GLN A 97 42.41 -21.11 20.68
N GLY A 98 42.66 -19.88 20.22
CA GLY A 98 43.97 -19.36 19.91
C GLY A 98 44.90 -19.37 21.12
N TYR A 99 44.44 -18.85 22.26
CA TYR A 99 45.19 -18.91 23.52
C TYR A 99 45.47 -20.34 23.97
N HIS A 100 44.47 -21.23 23.86
CA HIS A 100 44.64 -22.64 24.21
C HIS A 100 45.70 -23.31 23.33
N ASN A 101 45.61 -23.14 22.02
CA ASN A 101 46.55 -23.72 21.06
C ASN A 101 47.97 -23.17 21.23
N GLN A 102 48.12 -21.87 21.51
CA GLN A 102 49.42 -21.27 21.81
C GLN A 102 50.02 -21.83 23.09
N ALA A 103 49.23 -21.92 24.17
CA ALA A 103 49.66 -22.51 25.44
C ALA A 103 50.08 -23.97 25.25
N PHE A 104 49.30 -24.77 24.52
CA PHE A 104 49.64 -26.14 24.19
C PHE A 104 50.91 -26.25 23.34
N GLY A 105 51.09 -25.38 22.33
CA GLY A 105 52.29 -25.34 21.51
C GLY A 105 53.55 -25.01 22.32
N LEU A 106 53.47 -24.06 23.25
CA LEU A 106 54.56 -23.71 24.16
C LEU A 106 54.89 -24.86 25.12
N MET A 107 53.86 -25.50 25.71
CA MET A 107 54.07 -26.68 26.57
C MET A 107 54.71 -27.84 25.81
N ASN A 108 54.25 -28.13 24.60
CA ASN A 108 54.79 -29.22 23.79
C ASN A 108 56.26 -28.96 23.40
N ASN A 109 56.60 -27.73 23.01
CA ASN A 109 57.98 -27.34 22.74
C ASN A 109 58.87 -27.41 23.99
N ALA A 110 58.36 -26.99 25.15
CA ALA A 110 59.09 -27.06 26.41
C ALA A 110 59.37 -28.51 26.85
N LEU A 111 58.40 -29.42 26.67
CA LEU A 111 58.57 -30.85 26.97
C LEU A 111 59.56 -31.50 26.00
N THR A 112 59.44 -31.22 24.71
CA THR A 112 60.33 -31.77 23.67
C THR A 112 61.79 -31.33 23.89
N ASN A 113 62.02 -30.05 24.19
CA ASN A 113 63.37 -29.54 24.47
C ASN A 113 63.95 -30.10 25.78
N ARG A 114 63.11 -30.45 26.76
CA ARG A 114 63.55 -31.09 28.01
C ARG A 114 64.03 -32.52 27.78
N ASP A 115 63.39 -33.26 26.87
CA ASP A 115 63.76 -34.65 26.58
C ASP A 115 65.00 -34.75 25.67
N LEU A 116 65.38 -33.68 24.96
CA LEU A 116 66.64 -33.56 24.20
C LEU A 116 67.87 -33.19 25.04
N LEU A 117 67.68 -32.78 26.30
CA LEU A 117 68.74 -32.35 27.24
C LEU A 117 69.02 -33.40 28.34
N ARG A 118 68.52 -34.63 28.17
CA ARG A 118 68.80 -35.80 29.02
C ARG A 118 69.62 -36.83 28.25
#